data_AF-A0A0Q5SBU3-F1
#
_entry.id   AF-A0A0Q5SBU3-F1
#
_cell.length_a   1.000
_cell.length_b   1.000
_cell.length_c   1.000
_cell.angle_alpha   90.00
_cell.angle_beta   90.00
_cell.angle_gamma   90.00
#
_symmetry.space_group_name_H-M   'P 1'
#
loop_
_entity.id
_entity.type
_entity.pdbx_description
1 polymer ?
#
loop_
_entity_poly.entity_id
_entity_poly.type
_entity_poly.pdbx_seq_one_letter_code
_entity_poly.pdbx_strand_id
1 'polypeptide(L)'
;MDQDTNEPTARTPEEEAAALALAVVSQAAAITQGDPEAVEASDENLREVVGELTDEPFTARQEDVVATLGTAGGSLAAGLTAALAHEKGVDPGVILGSTSQAIVAQTQTPFAGGHDDMDDDPELIAQAERDARAHAAELDGDDAASRVDHGSSVDGRRDMADAGRERRDSGESREDRDDDDSDHAS
;
A
#
# COMPACT_ATOMS: atom_id res chain seq x y z
N MET A 1 21.88 -25.43 34.64
CA MET A 1 21.36 -24.19 34.02
C MET A 1 21.97 -24.18 32.65
N ASP A 2 21.37 -24.96 31.76
CA ASP A 2 21.78 -25.05 30.37
C ASP A 2 20.95 -24.00 29.66
N GLN A 3 21.61 -22.94 29.20
CA GLN A 3 20.98 -21.95 28.34
C GLN A 3 20.76 -22.63 27.00
N ASP A 4 19.50 -22.91 26.69
CA ASP A 4 19.05 -23.14 25.33
C ASP A 4 19.52 -21.94 24.50
N THR A 5 20.61 -22.12 23.77
CA THR A 5 20.95 -21.28 22.63
C THR A 5 19.83 -21.50 21.64
N ASN A 6 18.84 -20.61 21.67
CA ASN A 6 17.78 -20.51 20.69
C ASN A 6 18.45 -20.12 19.37
N GLU A 7 19.06 -21.09 18.69
CA GLU A 7 19.44 -20.95 17.29
C GLU A 7 18.17 -20.50 16.57
N PRO A 8 18.20 -19.37 15.82
CA PRO A 8 17.07 -19.00 15.00
C PRO A 8 16.79 -20.20 14.07
N THR A 9 15.68 -20.89 14.29
CA THR A 9 15.20 -21.89 13.35
C THR A 9 15.13 -21.22 11.99
N ALA A 10 15.89 -21.74 11.03
CA ALA A 10 15.91 -21.22 9.66
C ALA A 10 14.46 -21.09 9.17
N ARG A 11 14.12 -19.91 8.67
CA ARG A 11 12.80 -19.64 8.09
C ARG A 11 12.52 -20.67 6.99
N THR A 12 11.26 -21.08 6.84
CA THR A 12 10.88 -21.85 5.65
C THR A 12 10.95 -20.95 4.42
N PRO A 13 11.15 -21.49 3.20
CA PRO A 13 11.15 -20.68 1.98
C PRO A 13 9.88 -19.82 1.82
N GLU A 14 8.74 -20.29 2.33
CA GLU A 14 7.48 -19.56 2.35
C GLU A 14 7.52 -18.35 3.30
N GLU A 15 8.13 -18.49 4.48
CA GLU A 15 8.32 -17.39 5.43
C GLU A 15 9.32 -16.35 4.90
N GLU A 16 10.36 -16.79 4.19
CA GLU A 16 11.32 -15.91 3.50
C GLU A 16 10.64 -15.11 2.38
N ALA A 17 9.85 -15.80 1.54
CA ALA A 17 9.09 -15.16 0.47
C ALA A 17 8.08 -14.14 1.00
N ALA A 18 7.41 -14.46 2.11
CA ALA A 18 6.49 -13.53 2.77
C ALA A 18 7.20 -12.32 3.38
N ALA A 19 8.38 -12.50 4.00
CA ALA A 19 9.18 -11.39 4.50
C ALA A 19 9.57 -10.44 3.37
N LEU A 20 10.02 -10.97 2.22
CA LEU A 20 10.33 -10.18 1.03
C LEU A 20 9.09 -9.47 0.47
N ALA A 21 7.95 -10.16 0.38
CA ALA A 21 6.71 -9.59 -0.11
C ALA A 21 6.23 -8.43 0.78
N LEU A 22 6.32 -8.59 2.11
CA LEU A 22 5.97 -7.53 3.06
C LEU A 22 6.90 -6.32 2.96
N ALA A 23 8.20 -6.51 2.75
CA ALA A 23 9.13 -5.40 2.52
C ALA A 23 8.75 -4.60 1.25
N VAL A 24 8.41 -5.29 0.15
CA VAL A 24 7.93 -4.65 -1.08
C VAL A 24 6.60 -3.91 -0.86
N VAL A 25 5.67 -4.47 -0.08
CA VAL A 25 4.40 -3.80 0.25
C VAL A 25 4.62 -2.56 1.11
N SER A 26 5.55 -2.61 2.08
CA SER A 26 5.95 -1.43 2.86
C SER A 26 6.48 -0.31 1.96
N GLN A 27 7.36 -0.65 1.01
CA GLN A 27 7.89 0.30 0.05
C GLN A 27 6.80 0.88 -0.86
N ALA A 28 5.88 0.04 -1.35
CA ALA A 28 4.74 0.48 -2.14
C ALA A 28 3.84 1.44 -1.35
N ALA A 29 3.66 1.21 -0.04
CA ALA A 29 2.90 2.10 0.83
C ALA A 29 3.60 3.47 0.98
N ALA A 30 4.92 3.48 1.17
CA ALA A 30 5.70 4.71 1.25
C ALA A 30 5.64 5.53 -0.06
N ILE A 31 5.79 4.87 -1.21
CA ILE A 31 5.65 5.50 -2.54
C ILE A 31 4.25 6.08 -2.71
N THR A 32 3.22 5.32 -2.34
CA THR A 32 1.82 5.74 -2.48
C THR A 32 1.48 6.95 -1.61
N GLN A 33 2.07 7.03 -0.42
CA GLN A 33 1.93 8.17 0.50
C GLN A 33 2.74 9.39 0.05
N GLY A 34 3.70 9.20 -0.86
CA GLY A 34 4.59 10.26 -1.33
C GLY A 34 5.53 10.76 -0.23
N ASP A 35 5.91 9.89 0.71
CA ASP A 35 6.81 10.20 1.82
C ASP A 35 8.25 9.73 1.50
N PRO A 36 9.17 10.65 1.17
CA PRO A 36 10.54 10.29 0.80
C PRO A 36 11.33 9.63 1.93
N GLU A 37 11.07 10.02 3.19
CA GLU A 37 11.76 9.43 4.35
C GLU A 37 11.29 7.98 4.55
N ALA A 38 9.98 7.72 4.37
CA ALA A 38 9.44 6.37 4.42
C ALA A 38 9.95 5.49 3.26
N VAL A 39 10.20 6.08 2.08
CA VAL A 39 10.79 5.35 0.94
C VAL A 39 12.22 4.94 1.24
N GLU A 40 13.05 5.85 1.75
CA GLU A 40 14.43 5.53 2.14
C GLU A 40 14.49 4.47 3.25
N ALA A 41 13.62 4.59 4.26
CA ALA A 41 13.51 3.58 5.32
C ALA A 41 13.05 2.21 4.78
N SER A 42 12.16 2.19 3.80
CA SER A 42 11.68 0.95 3.17
C SER A 42 12.75 0.30 2.28
N ASP A 43 13.57 1.11 1.59
CA ASP A 43 14.72 0.61 0.82
C ASP A 43 15.74 -0.07 1.74
N GLU A 44 16.02 0.54 2.89
CA GLU A 44 16.93 -0.03 3.87
C GLU A 44 16.37 -1.31 4.50
N ASN A 45 15.07 -1.31 4.85
CA ASN A 45 14.41 -2.51 5.33
C ASN A 45 14.47 -3.66 4.31
N LEU A 46 14.29 -3.38 3.02
CA LEU A 46 14.40 -4.41 1.98
C LEU A 46 15.83 -4.96 1.89
N ARG A 47 16.86 -4.11 1.98
CA ARG A 47 18.25 -4.59 2.01
C ARG A 47 18.53 -5.47 3.23
N GLU A 48 18.02 -5.07 4.39
CA GLU A 48 18.13 -5.85 5.63
C GLU A 48 17.48 -7.22 5.48
N VAL A 49 16.22 -7.26 5.01
CA VAL A 49 15.49 -8.53 4.78
C VAL A 49 16.25 -9.43 3.81
N VAL A 50 16.70 -8.93 2.66
CA VAL A 50 17.44 -9.78 1.70
C VAL A 50 18.79 -10.21 2.30
N GLY A 51 19.45 -9.35 3.09
CA GLY A 51 20.69 -9.67 3.77
C GLY A 51 20.56 -10.82 4.78
N GLU A 52 19.44 -10.87 5.51
CA GLU A 52 19.13 -11.98 6.43
C GLU A 52 18.87 -13.31 5.71
N LEU A 53 18.56 -13.28 4.41
CA LEU A 53 18.33 -14.46 3.56
C LEU A 53 19.61 -14.93 2.86
N THR A 54 20.75 -14.29 3.12
CA THR A 54 22.03 -14.63 2.50
C THR A 54 23.06 -15.08 3.54
N ASP A 55 23.79 -16.14 3.20
CA ASP A 55 24.84 -16.68 4.08
C ASP A 55 26.10 -15.80 4.14
N GLU A 56 26.31 -14.96 3.11
CA GLU A 56 27.47 -14.09 2.97
C GLU A 56 27.04 -12.64 2.79
N PRO A 57 27.82 -11.66 3.29
CA PRO A 57 27.51 -10.25 3.08
C PRO A 57 27.55 -9.90 1.58
N PHE A 58 26.69 -8.97 1.17
CA PHE A 58 26.67 -8.52 -0.21
C PHE A 58 27.99 -7.87 -0.61
N THR A 59 28.36 -8.11 -1.86
CA THR A 59 29.28 -7.22 -2.57
C THR A 59 28.57 -5.90 -2.87
N ALA A 60 29.33 -4.80 -3.00
CA ALA A 60 28.76 -3.49 -3.35
C ALA A 60 27.86 -3.55 -4.60
N ARG A 61 28.22 -4.36 -5.60
CA ARG A 61 27.40 -4.53 -6.81
C ARG A 61 26.08 -5.26 -6.54
N GLN A 62 26.04 -6.19 -5.59
CA GLN A 62 24.81 -6.88 -5.21
C GLN A 62 23.89 -5.95 -4.41
N GLU A 63 24.42 -5.10 -3.53
CA GLU A 63 23.65 -4.06 -2.83
C GLU A 63 22.95 -3.12 -3.82
N ASP A 64 23.67 -2.65 -4.85
CA ASP A 64 23.10 -1.82 -5.92
C ASP A 64 21.97 -2.54 -6.68
N VAL A 65 22.14 -3.84 -6.94
CA VAL A 65 21.14 -4.66 -7.63
C VAL A 65 19.91 -4.84 -6.76
N VAL A 66 20.07 -5.17 -5.47
CA VAL A 66 18.96 -5.31 -4.52
C VAL A 66 18.20 -3.99 -4.39
N ALA A 67 18.90 -2.87 -4.26
CA ALA A 67 18.28 -1.54 -4.24
C ALA A 67 17.46 -1.26 -5.52
N THR A 68 18.03 -1.59 -6.68
CA THR A 68 17.34 -1.40 -7.98
C THR A 68 16.09 -2.28 -8.09
N LEU A 69 16.18 -3.53 -7.65
CA LEU A 69 15.05 -4.48 -7.66
C LEU A 69 13.96 -4.07 -6.67
N GLY A 70 14.34 -3.59 -5.48
CA GLY A 70 13.42 -2.99 -4.51
C GLY A 70 12.64 -1.84 -5.15
N THR A 71 13.34 -0.82 -5.65
CA THR A 71 12.72 0.34 -6.32
C THR A 71 11.77 -0.06 -7.45
N ALA A 72 12.18 -1.01 -8.30
CA ALA A 72 11.34 -1.50 -9.39
C ALA A 72 10.10 -2.25 -8.87
N GLY A 73 10.27 -3.12 -7.87
CA GLY A 73 9.21 -3.90 -7.24
C GLY A 73 8.21 -3.02 -6.50
N GLY A 74 8.69 -2.11 -5.64
CA GLY A 74 7.86 -1.14 -4.93
C GLY A 74 7.10 -0.22 -5.87
N SER A 75 7.73 0.27 -6.94
CA SER A 75 7.06 1.10 -7.94
C SER A 75 5.96 0.34 -8.71
N LEU A 76 6.22 -0.92 -9.07
CA LEU A 76 5.22 -1.77 -9.73
C LEU A 76 4.04 -2.04 -8.79
N ALA A 77 4.31 -2.40 -7.53
CA ALA A 77 3.29 -2.65 -6.52
C ALA A 77 2.46 -1.40 -6.22
N ALA A 78 3.08 -0.23 -6.11
CA ALA A 78 2.39 1.05 -5.95
C ALA A 78 1.51 1.39 -7.16
N GLY A 79 2.03 1.21 -8.38
CA GLY A 79 1.29 1.44 -9.62
C GLY A 79 0.07 0.52 -9.77
N LEU A 80 0.23 -0.78 -9.46
CA LEU A 80 -0.85 -1.76 -9.48
C LEU A 80 -1.91 -1.44 -8.41
N THR A 81 -1.46 -1.07 -7.20
CA THR A 81 -2.33 -0.65 -6.11
C THR A 81 -3.15 0.57 -6.51
N ALA A 82 -2.51 1.60 -7.09
CA ALA A 82 -3.20 2.80 -7.54
C ALA A 82 -4.22 2.52 -8.65
N ALA A 83 -3.88 1.65 -9.62
CA ALA A 83 -4.79 1.25 -10.67
C ALA A 83 -6.02 0.51 -10.13
N LEU A 84 -5.80 -0.44 -9.20
CA LEU A 84 -6.87 -1.20 -8.57
C LEU A 84 -7.73 -0.34 -7.66
N ALA A 85 -7.12 0.57 -6.88
CA ALA A 85 -7.81 1.55 -6.04
C ALA A 85 -8.76 2.42 -6.87
N HIS A 86 -8.27 2.93 -7.99
CA HIS A 86 -9.07 3.72 -8.93
C HIS A 86 -10.22 2.89 -9.53
N GLU A 87 -9.97 1.65 -9.95
CA GLU A 87 -11.00 0.77 -10.50
C GLU A 87 -12.11 0.46 -9.48
N LYS A 88 -11.75 0.22 -8.22
CA LYS A 88 -12.69 -0.17 -7.16
C LYS A 88 -13.28 1.02 -6.40
N GLY A 89 -12.76 2.23 -6.58
CA GLY A 89 -13.17 3.42 -5.83
C GLY A 89 -12.85 3.35 -4.35
N VAL A 90 -11.72 2.71 -3.98
CA VAL A 90 -11.27 2.53 -2.60
C VAL A 90 -9.93 3.21 -2.36
N ASP A 91 -9.57 3.41 -1.10
CA ASP A 91 -8.27 3.96 -0.73
C ASP A 91 -7.13 2.94 -1.03
N PRO A 92 -6.00 3.36 -1.64
CA PRO A 92 -4.86 2.50 -1.89
C PRO A 92 -4.30 1.78 -0.64
N GLY A 93 -4.35 2.44 0.53
CA GLY A 93 -3.91 1.86 1.80
C GLY A 93 -4.77 0.67 2.23
N VAL A 94 -6.05 0.65 1.88
CA VAL A 94 -6.94 -0.52 2.13
C VAL A 94 -6.49 -1.73 1.32
N ILE A 95 -6.07 -1.53 0.07
CA ILE A 95 -5.56 -2.61 -0.80
C ILE A 95 -4.21 -3.13 -0.30
N LEU A 96 -3.31 -2.23 0.09
CA LEU A 96 -2.01 -2.62 0.64
C LEU A 96 -2.19 -3.37 1.98
N GLY A 97 -3.09 -2.90 2.83
CA GLY A 97 -3.44 -3.56 4.09
C GLY A 97 -4.00 -4.97 3.88
N SER A 98 -4.92 -5.16 2.94
CA SER A 98 -5.46 -6.48 2.61
C SER A 98 -4.42 -7.39 1.96
N THR A 99 -3.52 -6.83 1.15
CA THR A 99 -2.38 -7.56 0.56
C THR A 99 -1.45 -8.08 1.66
N SER A 100 -1.06 -7.25 2.63
CA SER A 100 -0.25 -7.67 3.78
C SER A 100 -0.93 -8.77 4.60
N GLN A 101 -2.24 -8.64 4.85
CA GLN A 101 -3.00 -9.67 5.56
C GLN A 101 -3.02 -11.01 4.81
N ALA A 102 -3.19 -10.97 3.49
CA ALA A 102 -3.18 -12.18 2.65
C ALA A 102 -1.80 -12.88 2.67
N ILE A 103 -0.70 -12.11 2.63
CA ILE A 103 0.67 -12.64 2.72
C ILE A 103 0.88 -13.34 4.07
N VAL A 104 0.48 -12.72 5.18
CA VAL A 104 0.61 -13.30 6.52
C VAL A 104 -0.29 -14.52 6.69
N ALA A 105 -1.50 -14.51 6.14
CA ALA A 105 -2.40 -15.66 6.20
C ALA A 105 -1.81 -16.87 5.47
N GLN A 106 -1.15 -16.65 4.32
CA GLN A 106 -0.52 -17.70 3.53
C GLN A 106 0.59 -18.44 4.29
N THR A 107 1.37 -17.74 5.13
CA THR A 107 2.43 -18.37 5.93
C THR A 107 1.92 -19.10 7.16
N GLN A 108 0.74 -18.73 7.66
CA GLN A 108 0.10 -19.37 8.81
C GLN A 108 -0.70 -20.63 8.44
N THR A 109 -1.11 -20.76 7.18
CA THR A 109 -1.68 -22.00 6.67
C THR A 109 -0.55 -22.97 6.33
N PRO A 110 -0.42 -24.11 7.04
CA PRO A 110 0.54 -25.12 6.63
C PRO A 110 0.15 -25.59 5.23
N PHE A 111 1.04 -25.38 4.26
CA PHE A 111 0.93 -25.95 2.93
C PHE A 111 0.98 -27.47 3.09
N ALA A 112 -0.19 -28.09 3.26
CA ALA A 112 -0.36 -29.53 3.15
C ALA A 112 -0.10 -29.87 1.68
N GLY A 113 1.17 -30.15 1.36
CA GLY A 113 1.54 -30.70 0.08
C GLY A 113 0.76 -31.98 -0.19
N GLY A 114 -0.20 -31.88 -1.12
CA GLY A 114 -0.89 -32.99 -1.76
C GLY A 114 -2.31 -33.26 -1.26
N HIS A 115 -3.30 -32.69 -1.94
CA HIS A 115 -4.30 -33.42 -2.75
C HIS A 115 -5.27 -32.44 -3.40
N ASP A 116 -5.44 -32.58 -4.70
CA ASP A 116 -6.37 -31.89 -5.60
C ASP A 116 -7.86 -32.24 -5.33
N ASP A 117 -8.27 -32.46 -4.07
CA ASP A 117 -9.60 -33.00 -3.73
C ASP A 117 -10.25 -32.37 -2.46
N MET A 118 -9.90 -31.13 -2.07
CA MET A 118 -10.52 -30.44 -0.91
C MET A 118 -11.21 -29.11 -1.21
N ASP A 119 -11.55 -28.84 -2.48
CA ASP A 119 -12.41 -27.69 -2.84
C ASP A 119 -13.92 -27.93 -2.58
N ASP A 120 -14.31 -29.12 -2.12
CA ASP A 120 -15.72 -29.52 -1.92
C ASP A 120 -16.04 -29.91 -0.46
N ASP A 121 -15.47 -29.23 0.56
CA ASP A 121 -16.02 -29.35 1.92
C ASP A 121 -17.09 -28.27 2.17
N PRO A 122 -18.39 -28.61 2.07
CA PRO A 122 -19.48 -27.65 2.25
C PRO A 122 -19.51 -27.06 3.65
N GLU A 123 -18.91 -27.70 4.66
CA GLU A 123 -18.86 -27.16 6.02
C GLU A 123 -17.85 -26.01 6.13
N LEU A 124 -16.71 -26.08 5.43
CA LEU A 124 -15.72 -25.00 5.41
C LEU A 124 -16.24 -23.77 4.65
N ILE A 125 -16.94 -23.98 3.53
CA ILE A 125 -17.61 -22.89 2.79
C ILE A 125 -18.69 -22.25 3.67
N ALA A 126 -19.52 -23.06 4.35
CA ALA A 126 -20.56 -22.55 5.24
C ALA A 126 -20.00 -21.81 6.46
N GLN A 127 -18.80 -22.18 6.92
CA GLN A 127 -18.12 -21.48 8.00
C GLN A 127 -17.55 -20.14 7.54
N ALA A 128 -16.87 -20.11 6.39
CA ALA A 128 -16.36 -18.86 5.80
C ALA A 128 -17.49 -17.86 5.49
N GLU A 129 -18.65 -18.33 5.01
CA GLU A 129 -19.82 -17.46 4.79
C GLU A 129 -20.42 -16.91 6.10
N ARG A 130 -20.40 -17.69 7.18
CA ARG A 130 -20.86 -17.23 8.51
C ARG A 130 -19.94 -16.15 9.05
N ASP A 131 -18.64 -16.35 8.92
CA ASP A 131 -17.63 -15.42 9.42
C ASP A 131 -17.67 -14.10 8.61
N ALA A 132 -17.84 -14.18 7.29
CA ALA A 132 -18.04 -13.01 6.43
C ALA A 132 -19.33 -12.23 6.78
N ARG A 133 -20.43 -12.92 7.10
CA ARG A 133 -21.68 -12.27 7.54
C ARG A 133 -21.56 -11.63 8.92
N ALA A 134 -20.86 -12.26 9.85
CA ALA A 134 -20.60 -11.67 11.16
C ALA A 134 -19.79 -10.38 11.02
N HIS A 135 -18.75 -10.41 10.18
CA HIS A 135 -17.89 -9.25 9.95
C HIS A 135 -18.62 -8.09 9.24
N ALA A 136 -19.56 -8.40 8.33
CA ALA A 136 -20.41 -7.40 7.69
C ALA A 136 -21.44 -6.78 8.65
N ALA A 137 -21.97 -7.58 9.59
CA ALA A 137 -22.92 -7.09 10.58
C ALA A 137 -22.29 -6.16 11.63
N GLU A 138 -21.00 -6.31 11.91
CA GLU A 138 -20.26 -5.40 12.80
C GLU A 138 -20.02 -4.02 12.15
N LEU A 139 -19.86 -3.97 10.81
CA LEU A 139 -19.65 -2.71 10.08
C LEU A 139 -20.92 -1.86 9.94
N ASP A 140 -22.10 -2.48 9.91
CA ASP A 140 -23.40 -1.78 9.80
C ASP A 140 -23.93 -1.27 11.17
N GLY A 141 -23.29 -1.65 12.28
CA GLY A 141 -23.73 -1.32 13.64
C GLY A 141 -23.40 0.11 14.11
N ASP A 142 -22.37 0.74 13.54
CA ASP A 142 -21.86 2.04 14.02
C ASP A 142 -22.50 3.27 13.35
N ASP A 143 -23.19 3.10 12.21
CA ASP A 143 -23.79 4.23 11.48
C ASP A 143 -25.21 4.60 11.95
N ALA A 144 -25.85 3.76 12.77
CA ALA A 144 -27.22 3.98 13.26
C ALA A 144 -27.31 4.87 14.51
N ALA A 145 -26.22 5.06 15.26
CA ALA A 145 -26.23 5.78 16.55
C ALA A 145 -25.98 7.29 16.45
N SER A 146 -25.60 7.82 15.28
CA SER A 146 -25.20 9.23 15.09
C SER A 146 -26.33 10.15 14.56
N ARG A 147 -27.47 9.59 14.15
CA ARG A 147 -28.53 10.33 13.43
C ARG A 147 -29.85 10.50 14.17
N VAL A 148 -29.88 10.73 15.48
CA VAL A 148 -31.07 11.29 16.13
C VAL A 148 -30.67 12.16 17.33
N ASP A 149 -30.62 13.47 17.11
CA ASP A 149 -31.20 14.51 17.99
C ASP A 149 -30.47 15.84 17.76
N HIS A 150 -31.08 16.74 16.97
CA HIS A 150 -31.03 18.20 17.15
C HIS A 150 -31.91 18.87 16.08
N GLY A 151 -33.21 18.81 16.30
CA GLY A 151 -34.17 19.68 15.62
C GLY A 151 -34.95 20.47 16.66
N SER A 152 -34.69 21.78 16.78
CA SER A 152 -35.74 22.82 16.72
C SER A 152 -35.19 24.23 17.06
N SER A 153 -35.31 25.12 16.06
CA SER A 153 -35.72 26.53 16.18
C SER A 153 -34.84 27.56 16.90
N VAL A 154 -34.20 28.45 16.13
CA VAL A 154 -34.33 29.91 16.36
C VAL A 154 -34.39 30.65 15.02
N ASP A 155 -35.51 31.33 14.87
CA ASP A 155 -35.89 32.37 13.92
C ASP A 155 -34.99 33.60 14.06
N GLY A 156 -34.46 34.17 12.97
CA GLY A 156 -33.51 35.27 13.06
C GLY A 156 -33.09 35.91 11.74
N ARG A 157 -34.02 36.66 11.15
CA ARG A 157 -33.79 37.65 10.08
C ARG A 157 -32.49 38.45 10.31
N ARG A 158 -31.68 38.61 9.26
CA ARG A 158 -30.97 39.87 8.95
C ARG A 158 -30.49 39.90 7.51
N ASP A 159 -31.03 40.88 6.81
CA ASP A 159 -30.59 41.43 5.53
C ASP A 159 -29.14 41.92 5.58
N MET A 160 -28.39 41.71 4.50
CA MET A 160 -27.27 42.53 3.99
C MET A 160 -26.98 41.97 2.58
N ALA A 161 -27.55 42.51 1.51
CA ALA A 161 -27.10 43.69 0.78
C ALA A 161 -25.65 43.60 0.26
N ASP A 162 -25.56 43.51 -1.07
CA ASP A 162 -24.71 44.33 -1.91
C ASP A 162 -23.18 44.21 -1.81
N ALA A 163 -22.60 43.51 -2.80
CA ALA A 163 -21.43 44.02 -3.53
C ALA A 163 -21.29 43.26 -4.85
N GLY A 164 -21.84 43.82 -5.92
CA GLY A 164 -21.33 43.56 -7.26
C GLY A 164 -20.03 44.33 -7.52
N ARG A 165 -19.14 43.78 -8.35
CA ARG A 165 -18.40 44.45 -9.44
C ARG A 165 -17.23 43.59 -9.95
N GLU A 166 -17.29 43.20 -11.24
CA GLU A 166 -16.41 43.65 -12.35
C GLU A 166 -15.09 42.86 -12.44
N ARG A 167 -14.95 41.90 -13.37
CA ARG A 167 -14.43 42.05 -14.75
C ARG A 167 -13.05 42.74 -14.85
N ARG A 168 -12.06 41.98 -15.33
CA ARG A 168 -10.90 42.28 -16.20
C ARG A 168 -10.11 40.96 -16.29
N ASP A 169 -9.91 40.26 -17.41
CA ASP A 169 -9.48 40.66 -18.76
C ASP A 169 -8.20 41.51 -18.78
N SER A 170 -7.07 40.79 -18.84
CA SER A 170 -5.75 41.14 -19.37
C SER A 170 -5.11 39.78 -19.69
N GLY A 171 -4.76 39.39 -20.92
CA GLY A 171 -4.03 40.16 -21.91
C GLY A 171 -2.53 39.85 -21.76
N GLU A 172 -1.92 39.44 -22.87
CA GLU A 172 -0.48 39.55 -23.20
C GLU A 172 0.44 38.33 -22.98
N SER A 173 0.54 37.54 -24.04
CA SER A 173 1.73 37.41 -24.90
C SER A 173 3.12 37.68 -24.30
N ARG A 174 3.97 36.66 -24.38
CA ARG A 174 5.44 36.77 -24.57
C ARG A 174 5.77 35.70 -25.62
N GLU A 175 5.99 36.03 -26.89
CA GLU A 175 7.21 36.62 -27.47
C GLU A 175 8.51 35.96 -26.98
N ASP A 176 9.10 35.27 -27.96
CA ASP A 176 10.51 35.29 -28.36
C ASP A 176 11.56 34.64 -27.46
N ARG A 177 12.11 33.54 -27.98
CA ARG A 177 13.56 33.34 -28.14
C ARG A 177 13.80 32.33 -29.25
N ASP A 178 13.95 32.86 -30.46
CA ASP A 178 15.00 32.42 -31.38
C ASP A 178 16.37 32.61 -30.69
N ASP A 179 17.31 31.72 -31.01
CA ASP A 179 18.76 31.71 -30.74
C ASP A 179 19.13 30.27 -30.32
N ASP A 180 20.09 29.57 -30.90
CA ASP A 180 21.04 29.87 -31.95
C ASP A 180 21.67 28.53 -32.34
N ASP A 181 22.08 28.43 -33.59
CA ASP A 181 22.94 27.41 -34.13
C ASP A 181 24.22 27.26 -33.30
N SER A 182 24.80 26.05 -33.24
CA SER A 182 26.25 25.82 -33.36
C SER A 182 26.61 24.33 -33.21
N ASP A 183 26.92 23.73 -34.36
CA ASP A 183 28.16 23.01 -34.64
C ASP A 183 28.44 21.60 -34.06
N HIS A 184 28.52 20.67 -35.04
CA HIS A 184 29.67 19.82 -35.36
C HIS A 184 30.39 19.04 -34.24
N ALA A 185 30.36 17.71 -34.35
CA ALA A 185 31.52 16.97 -34.87
C ALA A 185 31.15 15.50 -35.14
N SER A 186 31.62 15.03 -36.31
CA SER A 186 31.79 13.63 -36.67
C SER A 186 33.00 13.01 -35.99
#